data_AF-A0A250XMY2-F1
#
_entry.id   AF-A0A250XMY2-F1
#
_cell.length_a   1.000
_cell.length_b   1.000
_cell.length_c   1.000
_cell.angle_alpha   90.00
_cell.angle_beta   90.00
_cell.angle_gamma   90.00
#
_symmetry.space_group_name_H-M   'P 1'
#
loop_
_entity.id
_entity.type
_entity.pdbx_description
1 polymer ?
#
loop_
_entity_poly.entity_id
_entity_poly.type
_entity_poly.pdbx_seq_one_letter_code
_entity_poly.pdbx_strand_id
1 'polypeptide(L)'
;MAGQMEYIVALDSGGQAQQLMEKAKVHGIPHAFVIDLEGTIRYSGHPADAQFEKILHQTVGINLENRKKEALPLIADTFEQLMEKSAKDLKQILVDRGIDYKGCIEKADLATAIVSTCSRVTYYK
;
A
#
# COMPACT_ATOMS: atom_id res chain seq x y z
N MET A 1 -1.08 -6.98 -30.42
CA MET A 1 -1.18 -8.03 -29.38
C MET A 1 -0.78 -7.39 -28.07
N ALA A 2 -1.70 -7.26 -27.12
CA ALA A 2 -1.39 -6.66 -25.82
C ALA A 2 -0.46 -7.62 -25.05
N GLY A 3 0.68 -7.13 -24.59
CA GLY A 3 1.62 -7.91 -23.79
C GLY A 3 0.97 -8.34 -22.48
N GLN A 4 1.14 -9.61 -22.10
CA GLN A 4 0.76 -10.09 -20.77
C GLN A 4 1.65 -9.40 -19.74
N MET A 5 1.08 -8.49 -18.95
CA MET A 5 1.70 -8.02 -17.71
C MET A 5 1.19 -8.88 -16.56
N GLU A 6 2.06 -9.35 -15.68
CA GLU A 6 1.63 -9.89 -14.40
C GLU A 6 1.20 -8.73 -13.50
N TYR A 7 -0.09 -8.64 -13.23
CA TYR A 7 -0.64 -7.67 -12.28
C TYR A 7 -1.38 -8.40 -11.16
N ILE A 8 -1.17 -7.91 -9.93
CA ILE A 8 -2.00 -8.31 -8.79
C ILE A 8 -3.35 -7.63 -8.96
N VAL A 9 -4.41 -8.42 -9.08
CA VAL A 9 -5.78 -7.91 -9.10
C VAL A 9 -6.27 -7.81 -7.67
N ALA A 10 -6.70 -6.62 -7.28
CA ALA A 10 -7.39 -6.38 -6.02
C ALA A 10 -8.84 -5.97 -6.29
N LEU A 11 -9.75 -6.41 -5.44
CA LEU A 11 -11.15 -5.96 -5.41
C LEU A 11 -11.32 -4.99 -4.25
N ASP A 12 -11.83 -3.79 -4.54
CA ASP A 12 -12.09 -2.77 -3.53
C ASP A 12 -13.60 -2.67 -3.26
N SER A 13 -14.08 -3.52 -2.35
CA SER A 13 -15.48 -3.50 -1.89
C SER A 13 -15.84 -2.25 -1.09
N GLY A 14 -14.84 -1.52 -0.57
CA GLY A 14 -15.03 -0.29 0.20
C GLY A 14 -15.20 0.97 -0.64
N GLY A 15 -15.02 0.88 -1.98
CA GLY A 15 -15.18 2.01 -2.90
C GLY A 15 -14.13 3.12 -2.73
N GLN A 16 -13.01 2.84 -2.09
CA GLN A 16 -11.88 3.78 -1.92
C GLN A 16 -11.25 4.17 -3.27
N ALA A 17 -11.12 3.23 -4.19
CA ALA A 17 -10.64 3.46 -5.56
C ALA A 17 -11.60 4.38 -6.32
N GLN A 18 -12.92 4.18 -6.15
CA GLN A 18 -13.94 5.07 -6.73
C GLN A 18 -13.83 6.49 -6.15
N GLN A 19 -13.69 6.63 -4.83
CA GLN A 19 -13.49 7.94 -4.19
C GLN A 19 -12.21 8.64 -4.68
N LEU A 20 -11.13 7.89 -4.91
CA LEU A 20 -9.90 8.42 -5.48
C LEU A 20 -10.14 8.96 -6.90
N MET A 21 -10.83 8.18 -7.75
CA MET A 21 -11.17 8.59 -9.11
C MET A 21 -12.01 9.87 -9.15
N GLU A 22 -13.01 9.97 -8.26
CA GLU A 22 -13.86 11.17 -8.14
C GLU A 22 -13.07 12.40 -7.71
N LYS A 23 -12.25 12.28 -6.66
CA LYS A 23 -11.39 13.38 -6.19
C LYS A 23 -10.37 13.81 -7.24
N ALA A 24 -9.83 12.86 -7.99
CA ALA A 24 -8.91 13.10 -9.09
C ALA A 24 -9.61 13.56 -10.39
N LYS A 25 -10.95 13.67 -10.39
CA LYS A 25 -11.76 14.07 -11.55
C LYS A 25 -11.46 13.22 -12.79
N VAL A 26 -11.39 11.91 -12.61
CA VAL A 26 -11.19 10.97 -13.72
C VAL A 26 -12.44 11.00 -14.62
N HIS A 27 -12.23 11.27 -15.91
CA HIS A 27 -13.31 11.45 -16.89
C HIS A 27 -13.44 10.35 -17.93
N GLY A 28 -12.56 9.33 -17.92
CA GLY A 28 -12.58 8.25 -18.91
C GLY A 28 -11.91 6.98 -18.40
N ILE A 29 -12.30 5.85 -18.99
CA ILE A 29 -11.69 4.54 -18.75
C ILE A 29 -11.11 3.99 -20.08
N PRO A 30 -10.01 3.21 -20.04
CA PRO A 30 -9.19 2.88 -18.87
C PRO A 30 -8.36 4.06 -18.36
N HIS A 31 -8.15 4.13 -17.05
CA HIS A 31 -7.35 5.17 -16.38
C HIS A 31 -6.29 4.53 -15.49
N ALA A 32 -5.11 5.13 -15.44
CA ALA A 32 -3.99 4.67 -14.63
C ALA A 32 -3.46 5.81 -13.76
N PHE A 33 -3.07 5.43 -12.54
CA PHE A 33 -2.28 6.27 -11.65
C PHE A 33 -0.90 5.65 -11.47
N VAL A 34 0.15 6.47 -11.54
CA VAL A 34 1.48 6.09 -11.04
C VAL A 34 1.70 6.87 -9.77
N ILE A 35 1.85 6.16 -8.64
CA ILE A 35 2.07 6.74 -7.32
C ILE A 35 3.45 6.30 -6.87
N ASP A 36 4.27 7.23 -6.41
CA ASP A 36 5.59 6.92 -5.87
C ASP A 36 5.55 6.48 -4.39
N LEU A 37 6.71 6.15 -3.83
CA LEU A 37 6.83 5.72 -2.43
C LEU A 37 6.54 6.83 -1.40
N GLU A 38 6.48 8.08 -1.84
CA GLU A 38 6.14 9.24 -1.01
C GLU A 38 4.62 9.50 -1.02
N GLY A 39 3.85 8.67 -1.73
CA GLY A 39 2.41 8.85 -1.90
C GLY A 39 2.04 9.93 -2.91
N THR A 40 3.00 10.41 -3.71
CA THR A 40 2.79 11.44 -4.72
C THR A 40 2.34 10.82 -6.03
N ILE A 41 1.25 11.32 -6.60
CA ILE A 41 0.79 10.94 -7.94
C ILE A 41 1.75 11.56 -8.97
N ARG A 42 2.53 10.72 -9.65
CA ARG A 42 3.43 11.10 -10.74
C ARG A 42 2.75 11.09 -12.11
N TYR A 43 1.70 10.28 -12.26
CA TYR A 43 0.89 10.22 -13.47
C TYR A 43 -0.59 9.98 -13.15
N SER A 44 -1.47 10.60 -13.92
CA SER A 44 -2.92 10.38 -13.91
C SER A 44 -3.44 10.55 -15.34
N GLY A 45 -3.83 9.46 -15.99
CA GLY A 45 -4.29 9.52 -17.38
C GLY A 45 -4.51 8.15 -18.00
N HIS A 46 -4.68 8.13 -19.32
CA HIS A 46 -4.90 6.89 -20.06
C HIS A 46 -3.60 6.06 -20.15
N PRO A 47 -3.62 4.74 -19.91
CA PRO A 47 -2.39 3.92 -19.89
C PRO A 47 -1.68 3.81 -21.25
N ALA A 48 -2.37 4.08 -22.36
CA ALA A 48 -1.76 4.11 -23.70
C ALA A 48 -1.08 5.45 -24.06
N ASP A 49 -1.06 6.43 -23.15
CA ASP A 49 -0.31 7.67 -23.36
C ASP A 49 1.20 7.38 -23.39
N ALA A 50 1.94 7.98 -24.32
CA ALA A 50 3.39 7.83 -24.40
C ALA A 50 4.12 8.31 -23.13
N GLN A 51 3.53 9.23 -22.37
CA GLN A 51 4.07 9.70 -21.11
C GLN A 51 3.94 8.68 -19.99
N PHE A 52 2.97 7.76 -20.05
CA PHE A 52 2.73 6.76 -19.01
C PHE A 52 3.97 5.89 -18.77
N GLU A 53 4.45 5.21 -19.81
CA GLU A 53 5.62 4.33 -19.72
C GLU A 53 6.87 5.10 -19.28
N LYS A 54 7.05 6.33 -19.79
CA LYS A 54 8.17 7.18 -19.40
C LYS A 54 8.14 7.50 -17.90
N ILE A 55 6.99 7.91 -17.37
CA ILE A 55 6.85 8.26 -15.96
C ILE A 55 6.95 7.02 -15.07
N LEU A 56 6.39 5.89 -15.50
CA LEU A 56 6.52 4.62 -14.81
C LEU A 56 8.00 4.25 -14.64
N HIS A 57 8.77 4.25 -15.72
CA HIS A 57 10.20 3.97 -15.69
C HIS A 57 11.00 4.98 -14.87
N GLN A 58 10.68 6.27 -14.93
CA GLN A 58 11.34 7.29 -14.10
C GLN A 58 11.07 7.08 -12.61
N THR A 59 9.81 6.78 -12.25
CA THR A 59 9.40 6.58 -10.86
C THR A 59 10.09 5.37 -10.23
N VAL A 60 10.27 4.30 -11.03
CA VAL A 60 10.99 3.08 -10.62
C VAL A 60 12.52 3.31 -10.61
N GLY A 61 13.06 3.91 -11.67
CA GLY A 61 14.51 4.11 -11.86
C GLY A 61 15.14 5.09 -10.86
N ILE A 62 14.40 6.10 -10.40
CA ILE A 62 14.87 7.03 -9.35
C ILE A 62 14.99 6.32 -7.98
N ASN A 63 14.20 5.26 -7.74
CA ASN A 63 14.10 4.61 -6.44
C ASN A 63 14.97 3.35 -6.28
N LEU A 64 15.27 2.62 -7.36
CA LEU A 64 16.04 1.36 -7.28
C LEU A 64 17.53 1.57 -6.99
N GLU A 65 18.14 2.62 -7.55
CA GLU A 65 19.56 2.94 -7.31
C GLU A 65 19.82 3.35 -5.84
N ASN A 66 18.78 3.78 -5.10
CA ASN A 66 18.95 4.34 -3.76
C ASN A 66 18.46 3.49 -2.61
N ARG A 67 17.71 2.38 -2.78
CA ARG A 67 17.28 1.57 -1.63
C ARG A 67 17.07 0.09 -1.93
N LYS A 68 17.89 -0.76 -1.31
CA LYS A 68 17.42 -2.05 -0.79
C LYS A 68 16.50 -1.76 0.41
N LYS A 69 15.23 -1.45 0.18
CA LYS A 69 14.25 -1.49 1.28
C LYS A 69 14.00 -2.95 1.62
N GLU A 70 14.39 -3.37 2.82
CA GLU A 70 14.07 -4.71 3.31
C GLU A 70 12.56 -4.83 3.48
N ALA A 71 11.96 -5.81 2.79
CA ALA A 71 10.56 -6.15 2.98
C ALA A 71 10.37 -6.64 4.42
N LEU A 72 9.48 -5.99 5.16
CA LEU A 72 9.10 -6.46 6.49
C LEU A 72 8.28 -7.75 6.30
N PRO A 73 8.61 -8.82 7.03
CA PRO A 73 7.87 -10.07 6.91
C PRO A 73 6.41 -9.86 7.29
N LEU A 74 5.53 -10.60 6.63
CA LEU A 74 4.13 -10.70 7.01
C LEU A 74 4.03 -11.18 8.45
N ILE A 75 3.10 -10.61 9.20
CA ILE A 75 2.82 -11.08 10.55
C ILE A 75 1.81 -12.21 10.44
N ALA A 76 2.29 -13.43 10.67
CA ALA A 76 1.48 -14.65 10.71
C ALA A 76 0.95 -14.95 12.13
N ASP A 77 1.33 -14.14 13.13
CA ASP A 77 0.89 -14.32 14.51
C ASP A 77 -0.63 -14.19 14.61
N THR A 78 -1.27 -15.10 15.35
CA THR A 78 -2.72 -15.04 15.62
C THR A 78 -3.03 -13.91 16.62
N PHE A 79 -4.30 -13.53 16.71
CA PHE A 79 -4.75 -12.52 17.69
C PHE A 79 -4.30 -12.87 19.13
N GLU A 80 -4.40 -14.14 19.51
CA GLU A 80 -4.01 -14.64 20.84
C GLU A 80 -2.50 -14.47 21.07
N GLN A 81 -1.68 -14.83 20.08
CA GLN A 81 -0.22 -14.69 20.13
C GLN A 81 0.22 -13.22 20.17
N LEU A 82 -0.50 -12.33 19.48
CA LEU A 82 -0.28 -10.89 19.56
C LEU A 82 -0.68 -10.33 20.94
N MET A 83 -1.73 -10.86 21.55
CA MET A 83 -2.15 -10.49 22.90
C MET A 83 -1.19 -10.93 24.00
N GLU A 84 -0.28 -11.87 23.74
CA GLU A 84 0.82 -12.23 24.64
C GLU A 84 1.98 -11.21 24.60
N LYS A 85 2.19 -10.52 23.47
CA LYS A 85 3.24 -9.49 23.34
C LYS A 85 2.91 -8.23 24.14
N SER A 86 3.90 -7.38 24.41
CA SER A 86 3.63 -6.12 25.11
C SER A 86 2.90 -5.12 24.21
N ALA A 87 2.12 -4.20 24.80
CA ALA A 87 1.47 -3.13 24.03
C ALA A 87 2.48 -2.22 23.30
N LYS A 88 3.72 -2.14 23.81
CA LYS A 88 4.82 -1.41 23.16
C LYS A 88 5.25 -2.10 21.86
N ASP A 89 5.36 -3.42 21.86
CA ASP A 89 5.76 -4.20 20.69
C ASP A 89 4.69 -4.13 19.59
N LEU A 90 3.41 -4.18 19.97
CA LEU A 90 2.30 -4.01 19.03
C LEU A 90 2.31 -2.62 18.39
N LYS A 91 2.57 -1.56 19.17
CA LYS A 91 2.72 -0.21 18.61
C LYS A 91 3.91 -0.12 17.67
N GLN A 92 5.05 -0.72 18.04
CA GLN A 92 6.25 -0.70 17.19
C GLN A 92 6.00 -1.40 15.85
N ILE A 93 5.29 -2.53 15.86
CA ILE A 93 4.88 -3.25 14.64
C ILE A 93 4.09 -2.36 13.68
N LEU A 94 3.16 -1.56 14.21
CA LEU A 94 2.33 -0.64 13.43
C LEU A 94 3.15 0.56 12.93
N VAL A 95 4.00 1.14 13.79
CA VAL A 95 4.91 2.24 13.44
C VAL A 95 5.88 1.85 12.33
N ASP A 96 6.52 0.68 12.45
CA ASP A 96 7.47 0.17 11.45
C ASP A 96 6.82 -0.03 10.08
N ARG A 97 5.50 -0.26 10.07
CA ARG A 97 4.69 -0.44 8.86
C ARG A 97 3.95 0.83 8.42
N GLY A 98 4.19 1.96 9.10
CA GLY A 98 3.57 3.24 8.80
C GLY A 98 2.06 3.28 9.05
N ILE A 99 1.52 2.37 9.86
CA ILE A 99 0.09 2.31 10.19
C ILE A 99 -0.17 3.20 11.41
N ASP A 100 -1.10 4.15 11.27
CA ASP A 100 -1.54 4.97 12.40
C ASP A 100 -2.39 4.13 13.38
N TYR A 101 -2.12 4.30 14.66
CA TYR A 101 -2.77 3.57 15.77
C TYR A 101 -3.40 4.51 16.80
N LYS A 102 -3.50 5.81 16.52
CA LYS A 102 -4.11 6.80 17.44
C LYS A 102 -5.57 6.49 17.80
N GLY A 103 -6.28 5.74 16.97
CA GLY A 103 -7.65 5.28 17.23
C GLY A 103 -7.75 4.02 18.10
N CYS A 104 -6.63 3.35 18.39
CA CYS A 104 -6.60 2.14 19.22
C CYS A 104 -6.46 2.53 20.69
N ILE A 105 -7.53 2.36 21.46
CA ILE A 105 -7.59 2.73 22.89
C ILE A 105 -7.10 1.55 23.72
N GLU A 106 -7.50 0.33 23.35
CA GLU A 106 -7.16 -0.89 24.05
C GLU A 106 -6.04 -1.67 23.35
N LYS A 107 -5.38 -2.55 24.11
CA LYS A 107 -4.38 -3.47 23.55
C LYS A 107 -5.00 -4.40 22.49
N ALA A 108 -6.25 -4.81 22.71
CA ALA A 108 -7.01 -5.62 21.77
C ALA A 108 -7.23 -4.90 20.43
N ASP A 109 -7.42 -3.57 20.44
CA ASP A 109 -7.56 -2.78 19.21
C ASP A 109 -6.28 -2.83 18.37
N LEU A 110 -5.11 -2.74 19.02
CA LEU A 110 -3.81 -2.83 18.36
C LEU A 110 -3.62 -4.21 17.72
N ALA A 111 -3.90 -5.29 18.46
CA ALA A 111 -3.79 -6.65 17.96
C ALA A 111 -4.75 -6.89 16.78
N THR A 112 -5.99 -6.38 16.87
CA THR A 112 -6.99 -6.47 15.79
C THR A 112 -6.52 -5.76 14.53
N ALA A 113 -5.98 -4.54 14.67
CA ALA A 113 -5.42 -3.78 13.55
C ALA A 113 -4.22 -4.49 12.91
N ILE A 114 -3.35 -5.12 13.70
CA ILE A 114 -2.22 -5.88 13.17
C ILE A 114 -2.72 -7.09 12.36
N VAL A 115 -3.67 -7.88 12.90
CA VAL A 115 -4.21 -9.04 12.19
C VAL A 115 -4.92 -8.62 10.90
N SER A 116 -5.71 -7.55 10.92
CA SER A 116 -6.47 -7.13 9.73
C SER A 116 -5.57 -6.58 8.62
N THR A 117 -4.48 -5.89 8.97
CA THR A 117 -3.69 -5.10 8.02
C THR A 117 -2.33 -5.75 7.70
N CYS A 118 -1.62 -6.28 8.71
CA CYS A 118 -0.24 -6.76 8.58
C CYS A 118 -0.11 -8.22 8.16
N SER A 119 -1.22 -8.97 8.13
CA SER A 119 -1.24 -10.38 7.67
C SER A 119 -1.43 -10.52 6.16
N ARG A 120 -1.93 -9.47 5.49
CA ARG A 120 -2.31 -9.49 4.06
C ARG A 120 -1.46 -8.59 3.18
N VAL A 121 -0.80 -7.59 3.78
CA VAL A 121 -0.06 -6.57 3.05
C VAL A 121 1.41 -6.62 3.46
N THR A 122 2.29 -6.68 2.46
CA THR A 122 3.74 -6.59 2.68
C THR A 122 4.13 -5.11 2.74
N TYR A 123 4.86 -4.74 3.79
CA TYR A 123 5.32 -3.38 4.02
C TYR A 123 6.84 -3.31 3.83
N TYR A 124 7.35 -2.13 3.51
CA TYR A 124 8.78 -1.92 3.21
C TYR A 124 9.34 -0.83 4.11
N LYS A 125 10.52 -1.06 4.67
CA LYS A 125 11.23 -0.10 5.52
C LYS A 125 12.03 0.89 4.66
#